data_AF-A0A1T1HFD7-F1
#
_entry.id   AF-A0A1T1HFD7-F1
#
_cell.length_a   1.000
_cell.length_b   1.000
_cell.length_c   1.000
_cell.angle_alpha   90.00
_cell.angle_beta   90.00
_cell.angle_gamma   90.00
#
_symmetry.space_group_name_H-M   'P 1'
#
loop_
_entity.id
_entity.type
_entity.pdbx_description
1 polymer ?
#
loop_
_entity_poly.entity_id
_entity_poly.type
_entity_poly.pdbx_seq_one_letter_code
_entity_poly.pdbx_strand_id
1 'polypeptide(L)'
;MGLDDWRQLRDAAQEIHALAEKDDWDAVSTSGDKLERDLQVFFSETLTQMSDVDKALVKEEGDHLVSDIMDILKMAKKKRSALADETGKLARGNRGISAYKKV
;
A
#
# COMPACT_ATOMS: atom_id res chain seq x y z
N MET A 1 24.41 -4.28 7.40
CA MET A 1 23.93 -3.50 6.24
C MET A 1 22.79 -4.21 5.53
N GLY A 2 22.99 -5.29 4.75
CA GLY A 2 21.86 -5.88 4.00
C GLY A 2 20.64 -6.33 4.82
N LEU A 3 20.85 -6.97 5.99
CA LEU A 3 19.72 -7.34 6.87
C LEU A 3 19.07 -6.15 7.59
N ASP A 4 19.81 -5.05 7.78
CA ASP A 4 19.26 -3.85 8.41
C ASP A 4 18.32 -3.15 7.43
N ASP A 5 18.70 -3.07 6.16
CA ASP A 5 17.88 -2.52 5.08
C ASP A 5 16.60 -3.37 4.89
N TRP A 6 16.73 -4.70 4.95
CA TRP A 6 15.58 -5.61 4.90
C TRP A 6 14.57 -5.37 6.04
N ARG A 7 15.07 -5.20 7.27
CA ARG A 7 14.21 -4.90 8.42
C ARG A 7 13.47 -3.57 8.25
N GLN A 8 14.15 -2.54 7.76
CA GLN A 8 13.53 -1.24 7.49
C GLN A 8 12.40 -1.34 6.45
N LEU A 9 12.57 -2.15 5.41
CA LEU A 9 11.52 -2.39 4.41
C LEU A 9 10.28 -3.06 5.02
N ARG A 10 10.49 -4.03 5.91
CA ARG A 10 9.40 -4.68 6.64
C ARG A 10 8.67 -3.73 7.56
N ASP A 11 9.41 -2.95 8.35
CA ASP A 11 8.82 -1.96 9.26
C ASP A 11 8.01 -0.92 8.48
N ALA A 12 8.51 -0.48 7.32
CA ALA A 12 7.79 0.45 6.44
C ALA A 12 6.48 -0.17 5.89
N ALA A 13 6.49 -1.45 5.49
CA ALA A 13 5.28 -2.13 5.04
C ALA A 13 4.23 -2.25 6.16
N GLN A 14 4.66 -2.57 7.38
CA GLN A 14 3.78 -2.61 8.55
C GLN A 14 3.21 -1.23 8.91
N GLU A 15 4.02 -0.18 8.80
CA GLU A 15 3.57 1.20 8.98
C GLU A 15 2.49 1.57 7.96
N ILE A 16 2.69 1.25 6.67
CA ILE A 16 1.69 1.49 5.62
C ILE A 16 0.41 0.71 5.90
N HIS A 17 0.51 -0.55 6.35
CA HIS A 17 -0.66 -1.33 6.76
C HIS A 17 -1.43 -0.64 7.88
N ALA A 18 -0.74 -0.17 8.93
CA ALA A 18 -1.36 0.56 10.04
C ALA A 18 -1.99 1.90 9.60
N LEU A 19 -1.42 2.59 8.61
CA LEU A 19 -2.03 3.80 8.02
C LEU A 19 -3.30 3.46 7.23
N ALA A 20 -3.29 2.36 6.47
CA ALA A 20 -4.44 1.88 5.73
C ALA A 20 -5.60 1.47 6.66
N GLU A 21 -5.30 0.85 7.81
CA GLU A 21 -6.30 0.54 8.85
C GLU A 21 -6.95 1.80 9.45
N LYS A 22 -6.19 2.89 9.53
CA LYS A 22 -6.67 4.20 10.01
C LYS A 22 -7.37 5.04 8.92
N ASP A 23 -7.51 4.49 7.71
CA ASP A 23 -8.12 5.18 6.55
C ASP A 23 -7.34 6.44 6.10
N ASP A 24 -6.05 6.57 6.47
CA ASP A 24 -5.17 7.68 6.09
C ASP A 24 -4.51 7.43 4.72
N TRP A 25 -5.31 7.51 3.66
CA TRP A 25 -4.89 7.12 2.31
C TRP A 25 -3.88 8.05 1.66
N ASP A 26 -3.80 9.31 2.11
CA ASP A 26 -2.80 10.27 1.62
C ASP A 26 -1.40 9.87 2.13
N ALA A 27 -1.29 9.51 3.41
CA ALA A 27 -0.07 8.97 3.98
C ALA A 27 0.30 7.60 3.38
N VAL A 28 -0.69 6.72 3.15
CA VAL A 28 -0.48 5.43 2.46
C VAL A 28 0.14 5.63 1.08
N SER A 29 -0.35 6.59 0.29
CA SER A 29 0.20 6.87 -1.04
C SER A 29 1.66 7.32 -0.96
N THR A 30 1.96 8.26 -0.06
CA THR A 30 3.31 8.84 0.06
C THR A 30 4.32 7.80 0.55
N SER A 31 3.97 7.03 1.58
CA SER A 31 4.84 5.98 2.13
C SER A 31 4.94 4.77 1.19
N GLY A 32 3.89 4.45 0.45
CA GLY A 32 3.88 3.39 -0.57
C GLY A 32 4.86 3.66 -1.71
N ASP A 33 4.84 4.88 -2.27
CA ASP A 33 5.78 5.29 -3.33
C ASP A 33 7.24 5.25 -2.86
N LYS A 34 7.47 5.49 -1.57
CA LYS A 34 8.80 5.37 -0.96
C LYS A 34 9.19 3.89 -0.84
N LEU A 35 8.33 3.06 -0.26
CA LEU A 35 8.58 1.63 -0.08
C LEU A 35 8.85 0.94 -1.43
N GLU A 36 8.11 1.28 -2.49
CA GLU A 36 8.35 0.72 -3.83
C GLU A 36 9.77 1.01 -4.33
N ARG A 37 10.23 2.27 -4.20
CA ARG A 37 11.59 2.67 -4.59
C ARG A 37 12.64 1.96 -3.74
N ASP A 38 12.43 1.89 -2.43
CA ASP A 38 13.37 1.24 -1.51
C ASP A 38 13.46 -0.28 -1.81
N LEU A 39 12.34 -0.94 -2.14
CA LEU A 39 12.31 -2.33 -2.57
C LEU A 39 13.08 -2.53 -3.88
N GLN A 40 12.87 -1.65 -4.88
CA GLN A 40 13.58 -1.74 -6.15
C GLN A 40 15.09 -1.68 -5.92
N VAL A 41 15.58 -0.67 -5.17
CA VAL A 41 17.00 -0.52 -4.83
C VAL A 41 17.52 -1.74 -4.07
N PHE A 42 16.78 -2.22 -3.07
CA PHE A 42 17.18 -3.37 -2.29
C PHE A 42 17.37 -4.62 -3.16
N PHE A 43 16.41 -4.94 -4.03
CA PHE A 43 16.51 -6.13 -4.88
C PHE A 43 17.53 -5.99 -6.01
N SER A 44 17.74 -4.78 -6.55
CA SER A 44 18.69 -4.57 -7.66
C SER A 44 20.14 -4.40 -7.21
N GLU A 45 20.36 -3.84 -6.02
CA GLU A 45 21.70 -3.47 -5.54
C GLU A 45 22.06 -4.24 -4.27
N THR A 46 21.34 -4.02 -3.17
CA THR A 46 21.69 -4.53 -1.84
C THR A 46 21.71 -6.05 -1.80
N LEU A 47 20.66 -6.70 -2.29
CA LEU A 47 20.51 -8.16 -2.25
C LEU A 47 21.62 -8.85 -3.05
N THR A 48 22.08 -8.26 -4.16
CA THR A 48 23.13 -8.88 -5.00
C THR A 48 24.46 -9.01 -4.24
N GLN A 49 24.73 -8.06 -3.35
CA GLN A 49 25.97 -7.97 -2.55
C GLN A 49 25.88 -8.73 -1.21
N MET A 50 24.71 -9.25 -0.85
CA MET A 50 24.51 -10.02 0.37
C MET A 50 25.09 -11.43 0.29
N SER A 51 25.45 -11.97 1.46
CA SER A 51 25.87 -13.37 1.59
C SER A 51 24.71 -14.32 1.30
N ASP A 52 25.00 -15.57 0.93
CA ASP A 52 23.97 -16.58 0.66
C ASP A 52 23.12 -16.90 1.91
N VAL A 53 23.72 -16.78 3.10
CA VAL A 53 23.02 -16.95 4.39
C VAL A 53 21.98 -15.84 4.58
N ASP A 54 22.36 -14.59 4.33
CA ASP A 54 21.43 -13.47 4.49
C ASP A 54 20.33 -13.49 3.41
N LYS A 55 20.66 -13.91 2.18
CA LYS A 55 19.68 -14.11 1.10
C LYS A 55 18.65 -15.18 1.46
N ALA A 56 19.07 -16.26 2.13
CA ALA A 56 18.15 -17.30 2.59
C ALA A 56 17.16 -16.76 3.64
N LEU A 57 17.63 -15.91 4.57
CA LEU A 57 16.77 -15.25 5.55
C LEU A 57 15.78 -14.29 4.88
N VAL A 58 16.24 -13.45 3.96
CA VAL A 58 15.37 -12.55 3.18
C VAL A 58 14.30 -13.34 2.43
N LYS A 59 14.66 -14.51 1.88
CA LYS A 59 13.70 -15.38 1.18
C LYS A 59 12.66 -15.97 2.13
N GLU A 60 13.07 -16.43 3.30
CA GLU A 60 12.16 -16.99 4.31
C GLU A 60 11.17 -15.93 4.83
N GLU A 61 11.66 -14.73 5.11
CA GLU A 61 10.82 -13.63 5.59
C GLU A 61 10.06 -12.92 4.47
N GLY A 62 10.46 -13.10 3.21
CA GLY A 62 9.91 -12.41 2.05
C GLY A 62 8.43 -12.69 1.82
N ASP A 63 7.98 -13.90 2.14
CA ASP A 63 6.57 -14.28 2.03
C ASP A 63 5.69 -13.44 2.96
N HIS A 64 6.18 -13.06 4.14
CA HIS A 64 5.46 -12.18 5.06
C HIS A 64 5.30 -10.77 4.49
N LEU A 65 6.38 -10.19 3.96
CA LEU A 65 6.34 -8.87 3.34
C LEU A 65 5.35 -8.84 2.15
N VAL A 66 5.38 -9.88 1.32
CA VAL A 66 4.43 -10.00 0.20
C VAL A 66 2.99 -10.10 0.70
N SER A 67 2.75 -10.85 1.77
CA SER A 67 1.42 -10.94 2.39
C SER A 67 0.91 -9.58 2.86
N ASP A 68 1.74 -8.82 3.57
CA ASP A 68 1.39 -7.49 4.09
C ASP A 68 1.04 -6.52 2.94
N ILE A 69 1.85 -6.51 1.87
CA ILE A 69 1.59 -5.70 0.67
C ILE A 69 0.27 -6.13 0.00
N MET A 70 0.01 -7.43 -0.10
CA MET A 70 -1.23 -7.94 -0.69
C MET A 70 -2.47 -7.54 0.12
N ASP A 71 -2.37 -7.48 1.45
CA ASP A 71 -3.46 -7.04 2.30
C ASP A 71 -3.71 -5.54 2.19
N ILE A 72 -2.66 -4.71 2.15
CA ILE A 72 -2.76 -3.28 1.83
C ILE A 72 -3.50 -3.07 0.49
N LEU A 73 -3.13 -3.82 -0.55
CA LEU A 73 -3.78 -3.74 -1.87
C LEU A 73 -5.27 -4.13 -1.82
N LYS A 74 -5.63 -5.15 -1.03
CA LYS A 74 -7.04 -5.51 -0.82
C LYS A 74 -7.81 -4.38 -0.14
N MET A 75 -7.23 -3.73 0.87
CA MET A 75 -7.85 -2.59 1.55
C MET A 75 -8.04 -1.41 0.59
N ALA A 76 -7.02 -1.08 -0.19
CA ALA A 76 -7.09 -0.03 -1.21
C ALA A 76 -8.20 -0.30 -2.24
N LYS A 77 -8.32 -1.56 -2.71
CA LYS A 77 -9.39 -1.97 -3.63
C LYS A 77 -10.78 -1.80 -3.02
N LYS A 78 -10.96 -2.15 -1.74
CA LYS A 78 -12.22 -1.93 -1.01
C LYS A 78 -12.55 -0.44 -0.90
N LYS A 79 -11.58 0.40 -0.52
CA LYS A 79 -11.76 1.85 -0.43
C LYS A 79 -12.16 2.46 -1.77
N ARG A 80 -11.50 2.06 -2.87
CA ARG A 80 -11.84 2.52 -4.22
C ARG A 80 -13.29 2.19 -4.59
N SER A 81 -13.77 0.99 -4.23
CA SER A 81 -15.17 0.62 -4.45
C SER A 81 -16.13 1.50 -3.65
N ALA A 82 -15.82 1.74 -2.37
CA ALA A 82 -16.65 2.59 -1.51
C ALA A 82 -16.75 4.03 -2.04
N LEU A 83 -15.63 4.62 -2.46
CA LEU A 83 -15.59 5.96 -3.07
C LEU A 83 -16.41 6.03 -4.38
N ALA A 84 -16.34 4.99 -5.21
CA ALA A 84 -17.12 4.93 -6.44
C ALA A 84 -18.63 4.88 -6.14
N ASP A 85 -19.04 4.11 -5.13
CA ASP A 85 -20.43 4.02 -4.71
C ASP A 85 -20.95 5.34 -4.13
N GLU A 86 -20.15 6.03 -3.32
CA GLU A 86 -20.46 7.36 -2.78
C GLU A 86 -20.59 8.41 -3.87
N THR A 87 -19.64 8.44 -4.81
CA THR A 87 -19.68 9.34 -5.97
C THR A 87 -20.93 9.09 -6.81
N GLY A 88 -21.30 7.83 -7.00
CA GLY A 88 -22.53 7.45 -7.70
C GLY A 88 -23.80 7.91 -6.97
N LYS A 89 -23.83 7.83 -5.63
CA LYS A 89 -24.94 8.35 -4.80
C LYS A 89 -25.05 9.87 -4.92
N LEU A 90 -23.93 10.61 -4.82
CA LEU A 90 -23.90 12.07 -4.96
C LEU A 90 -24.37 12.51 -6.35
N ALA A 91 -23.92 11.85 -7.41
CA ALA A 91 -24.34 12.14 -8.78
C ALA A 91 -25.86 11.96 -8.96
N ARG A 92 -26.45 10.91 -8.38
CA ARG A 92 -27.91 10.70 -8.39
C ARG A 92 -28.65 11.76 -7.57
N GLY A 93 -28.13 12.11 -6.38
CA GLY A 93 -28.69 13.17 -5.54
C GLY A 93 -28.71 14.52 -6.25
N ASN A 94 -27.61 14.90 -6.90
CA ASN A 94 -27.52 16.14 -7.67
C ASN A 94 -28.50 16.17 -8.85
N ARG A 95 -28.67 15.04 -9.57
CA ARG A 95 -29.71 14.92 -10.61
C ARG A 95 -31.11 15.11 -10.04
N GLY A 96 -31.40 14.52 -8.87
CA GLY A 96 -32.68 14.70 -8.17
C GLY A 96 -32.95 16.16 -7.80
N ILE A 97 -31.96 16.85 -7.21
CA ILE A 97 -32.07 18.28 -6.86
C ILE A 97 -32.30 19.14 -8.11
N SER A 98 -31.56 18.88 -9.20
CA SER A 98 -31.75 19.61 -10.45
C SER A 98 -33.11 19.36 -11.11
N ALA A 99 -33.70 18.17 -10.94
CA ALA A 99 -35.05 17.88 -11.43
C ALA A 99 -36.11 18.66 -10.63
N TYR A 100 -35.98 18.72 -9.31
CA TYR A 100 -36.90 19.48 -8.45
C TYR A 100 -36.80 21.00 -8.61
N LYS A 101 -35.62 21.56 -8.91
CA LYS A 101 -35.46 23.00 -9.17
C LYS A 101 -36.01 23.47 -10.52
N LYS A 102 -36.36 22.55 -11.43
CA LYS A 102 -36.92 22.85 -12.75
C LYS A 102 -38.45 22.77 -12.79
N VAL A 103 -39.09 22.38 -11.68
CA VAL A 103 -40.54 22.43 -11.46
C VAL A 103 -40.84 23.70 -10.67
#